data_AF-A0A1N6WFD1-F1
#
_entry.id   AF-A0A1N6WFD1-F1
#
_cell.length_a   1.000
_cell.length_b   1.000
_cell.length_c   1.000
_cell.angle_alpha   90.00
_cell.angle_beta   90.00
_cell.angle_gamma   90.00
#
_symmetry.space_group_name_H-M   'P 1'
#
loop_
_entity.id
_entity.type
_entity.pdbx_description
1 polymer ?
#
loop_
_entity_poly.entity_id
_entity_poly.type
_entity_poly.pdbx_seq_one_letter_code
_entity_poly.pdbx_strand_id
1 'polypeptide(L)' 'MKQGKKPTRAEKAVIASYNLNPANWLICKKVNDMYTLQHRLTGKIRDIPMDPVRKLG' A
#
# COMPACT_ATOMS: atom_id res chain seq x y z
N MET A 1 1.07 -14.37 -8.73
CA MET A 1 0.51 -12.98 -8.75
C MET A 1 1.14 -12.25 -9.92
N LYS A 2 0.34 -11.74 -10.87
CA LYS A 2 0.88 -10.85 -11.92
C LYS A 2 1.44 -9.62 -11.19
N GLN A 3 2.68 -9.23 -11.51
CA GLN A 3 3.47 -8.18 -10.84
C GLN A 3 2.62 -7.05 -10.24
N GLY A 4 2.86 -6.73 -8.95
CA GLY A 4 2.24 -5.56 -8.31
C GLY A 4 2.56 -4.27 -9.07
N LYS A 5 1.63 -3.30 -9.05
CA LYS A 5 1.76 -2.03 -9.77
C LYS A 5 2.49 -0.99 -8.93
N LYS A 6 3.22 -0.08 -9.60
CA LYS A 6 3.81 1.09 -8.94
C LYS A 6 2.68 1.98 -8.38
N PRO A 7 2.76 2.44 -7.12
CA PRO A 7 1.74 3.30 -6.55
C PRO A 7 1.57 4.63 -7.30
N THR A 8 0.33 5.08 -7.49
CA THR A 8 -0.03 6.41 -8.00
C THR A 8 0.27 7.51 -6.98
N ARG A 9 0.14 8.79 -7.35
CA ARG A 9 0.40 9.92 -6.43
C ARG A 9 -0.46 9.85 -5.15
N ALA A 10 -1.76 9.56 -5.29
CA ALA A 10 -2.67 9.43 -4.16
C ALA A 10 -2.31 8.24 -3.27
N GLU A 11 -2.03 7.09 -3.88
CA GLU A 11 -1.61 5.88 -3.15
C GLU A 11 -0.30 6.08 -2.38
N LYS A 12 0.65 6.83 -2.95
CA LYS A 12 1.90 7.18 -2.24
C LYS A 12 1.61 7.97 -0.97
N ALA A 13 0.67 8.92 -1.01
CA ALA A 13 0.28 9.70 0.16
C ALA A 13 -0.33 8.79 1.25
N VAL A 14 -1.20 7.86 0.86
CA VAL A 14 -1.77 6.86 1.78
C VAL A 14 -0.66 6.00 2.37
N ILE A 15 0.20 5.39 1.56
CA ILE A 15 1.31 4.54 2.05
C ILE A 15 2.21 5.33 3.02
N ALA A 16 2.54 6.58 2.70
CA ALA A 16 3.36 7.44 3.56
C ALA A 16 2.70 7.72 4.92
N SER A 17 1.37 7.86 4.98
CA SER A 17 0.63 8.04 6.24
C SER A 17 0.75 6.86 7.22
N TYR A 18 1.15 5.68 6.72
CA TYR A 18 1.46 4.50 7.54
C TYR A 18 2.96 4.37 7.89
N ASN A 19 3.74 5.45 7.76
CA ASN A 19 5.20 5.48 7.97
C ASN A 19 5.96 4.48 7.07
N LEU A 20 5.43 4.23 5.87
CA LEU A 20 6.07 3.38 4.87
C LEU A 20 6.67 4.25 3.76
N ASN A 21 7.88 3.93 3.30
CA ASN A 21 8.45 4.58 2.11
C ASN A 21 7.76 4.05 0.83
N PRO A 22 6.95 4.85 0.11
CA PRO A 22 6.18 4.36 -1.04
C PRO A 22 7.03 3.88 -2.21
N ALA A 23 8.30 4.29 -2.30
CA ALA A 23 9.22 3.79 -3.31
C ALA A 23 9.52 2.29 -3.13
N ASN A 24 9.41 1.77 -1.91
CA ASN A 24 9.73 0.38 -1.59
C ASN A 24 8.56 -0.59 -1.76
N TRP A 25 7.36 -0.09 -2.04
CA TRP A 25 6.15 -0.92 -2.09
C TRP A 25 5.50 -0.92 -3.48
N LEU A 26 4.85 -2.03 -3.80
CA LEU A 26 3.98 -2.26 -4.95
C LEU A 26 2.57 -2.53 -4.45
N ILE A 27 1.55 -2.12 -5.20
CA ILE A 27 0.16 -2.51 -4.92
C ILE A 27 -0.17 -3.77 -5.70
N CYS A 28 -0.44 -4.85 -4.98
CA CYS A 28 -0.84 -6.13 -5.54
C CYS A 28 -2.36 -6.24 -5.71
N LYS A 29 -3.12 -5.70 -4.75
CA LYS A 29 -4.58 -5.79 -4.72
C LYS A 29 -5.19 -4.53 -4.11
N LYS A 30 -6.38 -4.16 -4.60
CA LYS A 30 -7.22 -3.07 -4.12
C LYS A 30 -8.64 -3.60 -3.95
N VAL A 31 -9.02 -4.00 -2.74
CA VAL A 31 -10.33 -4.60 -2.46
C VAL A 31 -10.78 -4.21 -1.06
N ASN A 32 -12.08 -4.01 -0.88
CA ASN A 32 -12.71 -3.71 0.42
C ASN A 32 -12.02 -2.55 1.17
N ASP A 33 -11.74 -1.45 0.46
CA ASP A 33 -11.05 -0.28 1.00
C ASP A 33 -9.69 -0.60 1.64
N MET A 34 -9.03 -1.68 1.20
CA MET A 34 -7.67 -2.04 1.57
C MET A 34 -6.73 -2.16 0.37
N TYR A 35 -5.47 -1.75 0.59
CA TYR A 35 -4.34 -2.07 -0.26
C TYR A 35 -3.57 -3.26 0.29
N THR A 36 -3.37 -4.28 -0.54
CA THR A 36 -2.34 -5.30 -0.31
C THR A 36 -1.05 -4.85 -0.97
N LEU A 37 -0.07 -4.52 -0.16
CA LEU A 37 1.25 -4.07 -0.59
C LEU A 37 2.25 -5.22 -0.59
N GLN A 38 3.18 -5.19 -1.53
CA GLN A 38 4.37 -6.06 -1.55
C GLN A 38 5.65 -5.22 -1.56
N HIS A 39 6.56 -5.50 -0.64
CA HIS A 39 7.87 -4.85 -0.60
C HIS A 39 8.75 -5.35 -1.75
N ARG A 40 9.37 -4.43 -2.49
CA ARG A 40 10.15 -4.73 -3.71
C ARG A 40 11.32 -5.69 -3.47
N LEU A 41 12.10 -5.42 -2.42
CA LEU A 41 13.33 -6.18 -2.13
C LEU A 41 13.05 -7.46 -1.34
N THR A 42 12.32 -7.35 -0.23
CA THR A 42 12.10 -8.46 0.71
C THR A 42 10.88 -9.33 0.36
N GLY A 43 10.03 -8.91 -0.58
CA GLY A 43 8.79 -9.60 -0.91
C GLY A 43 7.72 -9.56 0.17
N LYS A 44 7.97 -8.91 1.32
CA LYS A 44 7.04 -8.83 2.46
C LYS A 44 5.69 -8.28 2.03
N ILE A 45 4.62 -8.91 2.48
CA ILE A 45 3.24 -8.46 2.26
C ILE A 45 2.77 -7.63 3.45
N ARG A 46 2.02 -6.56 3.17
CA ARG A 46 1.37 -5.74 4.19
C ARG A 46 0.05 -5.23 3.67
N ASP A 47 -1.01 -5.41 4.45
CA ASP A 47 -2.32 -4.82 4.18
C ASP A 47 -2.46 -3.50 4.94
N ILE A 48 -2.96 -2.46 4.26
CA ILE A 48 -3.28 -1.16 4.85
C ILE A 48 -4.65 -0.68 4.37
N PRO A 49 -5.45 0.01 5.20
CA PRO A 49 -6.62 0.72 4.73
C PRO A 49 -6.25 1.81 3.71
N MET A 50 -7.08 1.97 2.68
CA MET A 50 -6.93 3.03 1.68
C MET A 50 -7.17 4.43 2.25
N ASP A 51 -7.99 4.51 3.30
CA ASP A 51 -8.28 5.75 4.03
C ASP A 51 -7.65 5.68 5.43
N PRO A 52 -6.59 6.45 5.72
CA PRO A 52 -5.95 6.46 7.02
C PRO A 52 -6.82 7.07 8.12
N VAL A 53 -7.88 7.84 7.79
CA VAL A 53 -8.81 8.39 8.80
C VAL A 53 -9.60 7.25 9.47
N ARG A 54 -9.93 6.19 8.74
CA ARG A 54 -10.58 4.98 9.29
C ARG A 54 -9.73 4.19 10.28
N LYS A 55 -8.44 4.52 10.45
CA LYS A 55 -7.57 3.91 11.47
C LYS A 55 -7.84 4.46 12.87
N LEU A 56 -8.45 5.64 12.98
CA LEU A 56 -8.60 6.39 14.24
C LEU A 56 -10.02 6.32 14.84
N GLY A 57 -10.92 5.57 14.21
CA GLY A 57 -12.30 5.35 14.67
C GLY A 57 -12.49 3.98 15.30
#